data_AF-A0A4U8S464-F1
#
_entry.id   AF-A0A4U8S464-F1
#
_cell.length_a   1.000
_cell.length_b   1.000
_cell.length_c   1.000
_cell.angle_alpha   90.00
_cell.angle_beta   90.00
_cell.angle_gamma   90.00
#
_symmetry.space_group_name_H-M   'P 1'
#
loop_
_entity.id
_entity.type
_entity.pdbx_description
1 polymer ?
#
loop_
_entity_poly.entity_id
_entity_poly.type
_entity_poly.pdbx_seq_one_letter_code
_entity_poly.pdbx_strand_id
1 'polypeptide(L)'
;MSKTFQILKQQGIKSALGYVVDKKAHKGGIYRRVQNYMMFVSLASPRRGEMYDFLKKYHIATTDSDFLTYFINEYDKIKEWVGSSSFHETYANHPYPPLLDPKTLDYTRISPQVAWELNIPLPPYYKFMYFGSHASGNRGLNHCVLTCGGMDYVRAPTNVKTIYQEYWNQILTHCTFAPCYFGYVSVREYLDNEEGKKLYALIPSTKALNLVRDPISVIKSGINYRRKRLKEAQEENLNLMLEPDFICENLVGYNGFDVSVQQSTFGNEDAPCLDVVQGMLQYIFTDFHDTALRKSLINLKDDSITCIDMSEIVGEKAFETMNALANTFDFPPPSASDKEKLAMSVSHYEGFLPLVFKIQTPSGMIKLHLMDNVYCIDKRIYARVPVDEVYLDQHQNALGNFLDITSFIFQQESFLGRIILCVEKEDFEILKNHTTLCAEIREYFLRFIPRLEQQRKLEVSKQVKESDILAYFTQHTQIALKAKAVFDKHLSFLRSVRPDIIESWQYYQAFLKICEEMSDENKKEQTHTKE
;
A
#
# COMPACT_ATOMS: atom_id res chain seq x y z
N MET A 1 -21.59 -18.57 1.89
CA MET A 1 -22.68 -18.36 0.90
C MET A 1 -22.19 -17.34 -0.12
N SER A 2 -22.28 -17.59 -1.44
CA SER A 2 -21.69 -16.67 -2.44
C SER A 2 -22.46 -15.34 -2.50
N LYS A 3 -21.76 -14.22 -2.78
CA LYS A 3 -22.39 -12.88 -2.93
C LYS A 3 -23.51 -12.87 -3.97
N THR A 4 -23.34 -13.62 -5.06
CA THR A 4 -24.39 -13.83 -6.08
C THR A 4 -25.65 -14.46 -5.48
N PHE A 5 -25.50 -15.47 -4.62
CA PHE A 5 -26.65 -16.14 -3.99
C PHE A 5 -27.33 -15.25 -2.95
N GLN A 6 -26.56 -14.41 -2.25
CA GLN A 6 -27.12 -13.39 -1.35
C GLN A 6 -27.96 -12.36 -2.12
N ILE A 7 -27.42 -11.82 -3.22
CA ILE A 7 -28.14 -10.88 -4.10
C ILE A 7 -29.38 -11.55 -4.69
N LEU A 8 -29.29 -12.81 -5.12
CA LEU A 8 -30.43 -13.56 -5.63
C LEU A 8 -31.57 -13.65 -4.59
N LYS A 9 -31.24 -13.94 -3.34
CA LYS A 9 -32.21 -14.07 -2.25
C LYS A 9 -32.83 -12.71 -1.85
N GLN A 10 -32.05 -11.63 -1.89
CA GLN A 10 -32.45 -10.30 -1.42
C GLN A 10 -33.10 -9.44 -2.52
N GLN A 11 -32.63 -9.57 -3.76
CA GLN A 11 -32.92 -8.65 -4.86
C GLN A 11 -33.38 -9.37 -6.15
N GLY A 12 -33.42 -10.71 -6.14
CA GLY A 12 -33.96 -11.51 -7.23
C GLY A 12 -32.99 -11.84 -8.38
N ILE A 13 -33.50 -12.59 -9.36
CA ILE A 13 -32.72 -13.18 -10.46
C ILE A 13 -32.07 -12.12 -11.34
N LYS A 14 -32.78 -11.03 -11.66
CA LYS A 14 -32.28 -9.97 -12.53
C LYS A 14 -31.04 -9.30 -11.94
N SER A 15 -31.09 -8.92 -10.67
CA SER A 15 -29.96 -8.29 -9.96
C SER A 15 -28.78 -9.25 -9.79
N ALA A 16 -29.05 -10.52 -9.49
CA ALA A 16 -28.00 -11.54 -9.40
C ALA A 16 -27.31 -11.79 -10.76
N LEU A 17 -28.07 -11.79 -11.86
CA LEU A 17 -27.55 -11.92 -13.21
C LEU A 17 -26.72 -10.69 -13.61
N GLY A 18 -27.21 -9.48 -13.32
CA GLY A 18 -26.47 -8.23 -13.50
C GLY A 18 -25.10 -8.29 -12.82
N TYR A 19 -25.08 -8.64 -11.53
CA TYR A 19 -23.84 -8.80 -10.77
C TYR A 19 -22.86 -9.81 -11.39
N VAL A 20 -23.35 -10.98 -11.83
CA VAL A 20 -22.49 -12.01 -12.46
C VAL A 20 -21.91 -11.51 -13.79
N VAL A 21 -22.73 -10.85 -14.59
CA VAL A 21 -22.35 -10.39 -15.93
C VAL A 21 -21.38 -9.22 -15.83
N ASP A 22 -21.61 -8.26 -14.93
CA ASP A 22 -20.65 -7.18 -14.67
C ASP A 22 -19.32 -7.75 -14.15
N LYS A 23 -19.37 -8.69 -13.20
CA LYS A 23 -18.16 -9.34 -12.66
C LYS A 23 -17.37 -10.10 -13.73
N LYS A 24 -18.02 -10.64 -14.76
CA LYS A 24 -17.38 -11.46 -15.81
C LYS A 24 -17.24 -10.74 -17.15
N ALA A 25 -17.62 -9.47 -17.24
CA ALA A 25 -17.62 -8.71 -18.49
C ALA A 25 -16.23 -8.65 -19.14
N HIS A 26 -15.17 -8.55 -18.32
CA HIS A 26 -13.77 -8.57 -18.74
C HIS A 26 -13.36 -9.88 -19.47
N LYS A 27 -14.11 -10.97 -19.29
CA LYS A 27 -13.87 -12.24 -20.01
C LYS A 27 -14.36 -12.20 -21.47
N GLY A 28 -14.98 -11.10 -21.89
CA GLY A 28 -15.48 -10.91 -23.25
C GLY A 28 -16.60 -11.88 -23.65
N GLY A 29 -16.80 -12.02 -24.96
CA GLY A 29 -17.74 -12.99 -25.53
C GLY A 29 -19.20 -12.79 -25.10
N ILE A 30 -19.82 -13.87 -24.60
CA ILE A 30 -21.24 -13.87 -24.21
C ILE A 30 -21.53 -12.91 -23.06
N TYR A 31 -20.63 -12.79 -22.08
CA TYR A 31 -20.83 -11.91 -20.91
C TYR A 31 -20.95 -10.46 -21.35
N ARG A 32 -20.06 -9.99 -22.23
CA ARG A 32 -20.13 -8.60 -22.75
C ARG A 32 -21.39 -8.35 -23.59
N ARG A 33 -21.82 -9.34 -24.39
CA ARG A 33 -23.08 -9.22 -25.17
C ARG A 33 -24.31 -9.14 -24.26
N VAL A 34 -24.37 -10.00 -23.24
CA VAL A 34 -25.46 -10.00 -22.26
C VAL A 34 -25.44 -8.71 -21.44
N GLN A 35 -24.26 -8.19 -21.06
CA GLN A 35 -24.12 -6.91 -20.35
C GLN A 35 -24.72 -5.76 -21.17
N ASN A 36 -24.34 -5.66 -22.44
CA ASN A 36 -24.84 -4.62 -23.35
C ASN A 36 -26.36 -4.71 -23.54
N TYR A 37 -26.89 -5.93 -23.72
CA TYR A 37 -28.34 -6.13 -23.82
C TYR A 37 -29.05 -5.71 -22.53
N MET A 38 -28.55 -6.13 -21.37
CA MET A 38 -29.13 -5.77 -20.07
C MET A 38 -29.05 -4.27 -19.81
N MET A 39 -27.95 -3.60 -20.17
CA MET A 39 -27.83 -2.15 -20.09
C MET A 39 -28.91 -1.46 -20.92
N PHE A 40 -29.06 -1.85 -22.20
CA PHE A 40 -30.08 -1.29 -23.10
C PHE A 40 -31.50 -1.44 -22.55
N VAL A 41 -31.84 -2.62 -22.01
CA VAL A 41 -33.17 -2.89 -21.44
C VAL A 41 -33.39 -2.13 -20.12
N SER A 42 -32.33 -1.89 -19.35
CA SER A 42 -32.41 -1.16 -18.08
C SER A 42 -32.47 0.36 -18.25
N LEU A 43 -32.17 0.91 -19.43
CA LEU A 43 -32.39 2.31 -19.75
C LEU A 43 -33.90 2.61 -19.92
N ALA A 44 -34.58 2.88 -18.81
CA ALA A 44 -36.01 3.17 -18.76
C ALA A 44 -36.34 4.61 -19.23
N SER A 45 -35.99 4.94 -20.48
CA SER A 45 -36.18 6.26 -21.08
C SER A 45 -36.69 6.15 -22.52
N PRO A 46 -37.56 7.06 -23.00
CA PRO A 46 -37.91 7.16 -24.42
C PRO A 46 -36.69 7.37 -25.33
N ARG A 47 -35.60 7.96 -24.80
CA ARG A 47 -34.33 8.22 -25.50
C ARG A 47 -33.31 7.09 -25.35
N ARG A 48 -33.71 5.88 -24.93
CA ARG A 48 -32.79 4.76 -24.64
C ARG A 48 -31.82 4.41 -25.76
N GLY A 49 -32.22 4.53 -27.02
CA GLY A 49 -31.36 4.24 -28.17
C GLY A 49 -30.19 5.22 -28.26
N GLU A 50 -30.51 6.52 -28.24
CA GLU A 50 -29.54 7.61 -28.21
C GLU A 50 -28.59 7.48 -27.01
N MET A 51 -29.15 7.27 -25.82
CA MET A 51 -28.41 7.10 -24.56
C MET A 51 -27.48 5.87 -24.59
N TYR A 52 -27.93 4.75 -25.15
CA TYR A 52 -27.13 3.54 -25.28
C TYR A 52 -25.96 3.72 -26.24
N ASP A 53 -26.20 4.34 -27.40
CA ASP A 53 -25.13 4.63 -28.35
C ASP A 53 -24.12 5.64 -27.79
N PHE A 54 -24.60 6.62 -27.00
CA PHE A 54 -23.74 7.52 -26.24
C PHE A 54 -22.83 6.76 -25.26
N LEU A 55 -23.38 5.91 -24.40
CA LEU A 55 -22.59 5.13 -23.43
C LEU A 55 -21.55 4.24 -24.14
N LYS A 56 -21.92 3.61 -25.25
CA LYS A 56 -20.99 2.83 -26.09
C LYS A 56 -19.86 3.67 -26.67
N LYS A 57 -20.14 4.90 -27.13
CA LYS A 57 -19.14 5.82 -27.65
C LYS A 57 -18.05 6.11 -26.61
N TYR A 58 -18.42 6.21 -25.33
CA TYR A 58 -17.50 6.47 -24.22
C TYR A 58 -17.04 5.19 -23.50
N HIS A 59 -17.17 4.03 -24.15
CA HIS A 59 -16.73 2.72 -23.65
C HIS A 59 -17.37 2.28 -22.32
N ILE A 60 -18.53 2.84 -21.96
CA ILE A 60 -19.28 2.47 -20.76
C ILE A 60 -20.21 1.31 -21.09
N ALA A 61 -20.07 0.21 -20.37
CA ALA A 61 -21.10 -0.83 -20.32
C ALA A 61 -21.17 -1.41 -18.92
N THR A 62 -22.33 -1.22 -18.28
CA THR A 62 -22.58 -1.56 -16.89
C THR A 62 -24.07 -1.87 -16.71
N THR A 63 -24.41 -2.69 -15.73
CA THR A 63 -25.81 -2.93 -15.33
C THR A 63 -26.14 -2.33 -13.96
N ASP A 64 -25.26 -1.49 -13.43
CA ASP A 64 -25.43 -0.76 -12.19
C ASP A 64 -26.66 0.17 -12.26
N SER A 65 -27.67 -0.10 -11.43
CA SER A 65 -28.94 0.63 -11.45
C SER A 65 -28.79 2.08 -11.01
N ASP A 66 -27.89 2.35 -10.07
CA ASP A 66 -27.70 3.67 -9.49
C ASP A 66 -27.07 4.59 -10.53
N PHE A 67 -26.05 4.09 -11.25
CA PHE A 67 -25.48 4.76 -12.41
C PHE A 67 -26.50 5.00 -13.51
N LEU A 68 -27.24 3.97 -13.95
CA LEU A 68 -28.17 4.16 -15.07
C LEU A 68 -29.28 5.16 -14.74
N THR A 69 -29.79 5.14 -13.50
CA THR A 69 -30.77 6.12 -13.03
C THR A 69 -30.19 7.53 -13.01
N TYR A 70 -28.99 7.70 -12.46
CA TYR A 70 -28.29 8.98 -12.43
C TYR A 70 -28.02 9.51 -13.86
N PHE A 71 -27.48 8.66 -14.74
CA PHE A 71 -27.16 9.00 -16.11
C PHE A 71 -28.40 9.46 -16.90
N ILE A 72 -29.55 8.77 -16.75
CA ILE A 72 -30.80 9.17 -17.40
C ILE A 72 -31.23 10.56 -16.94
N ASN A 73 -31.16 10.83 -15.64
CA ASN A 73 -31.59 12.10 -15.06
C ASN A 73 -30.68 13.27 -15.46
N GLU A 74 -29.37 13.02 -15.59
CA GLU A 74 -28.36 14.05 -15.89
C GLU A 74 -27.95 14.08 -17.37
N TYR A 75 -28.58 13.28 -18.24
CA TYR A 75 -28.15 13.06 -19.61
C TYR A 75 -28.00 14.34 -20.44
N ASP A 76 -28.93 15.28 -20.31
CA ASP A 76 -28.88 16.53 -21.08
C ASP A 76 -27.71 17.42 -20.65
N LYS A 77 -27.40 17.49 -19.36
CA LYS A 77 -26.22 18.20 -18.85
C LYS A 77 -24.92 17.52 -19.27
N ILE A 78 -24.88 16.18 -19.25
CA ILE A 78 -23.73 15.41 -19.75
C ILE A 78 -23.50 15.72 -21.23
N LYS A 79 -24.57 15.70 -22.04
CA LYS A 79 -24.51 15.98 -23.47
C LYS A 79 -24.06 17.41 -23.76
N GLU A 80 -24.54 18.38 -22.99
CA GLU A 80 -24.13 19.78 -23.06
C GLU A 80 -22.63 19.94 -22.74
N TRP A 81 -22.17 19.37 -21.62
CA TRP A 81 -20.77 19.41 -21.21
C TRP A 81 -19.84 18.82 -22.28
N VAL A 82 -20.14 17.61 -22.73
CA VAL A 82 -19.36 16.91 -23.74
C VAL A 82 -19.37 17.64 -25.10
N GLY A 83 -20.41 18.43 -25.37
CA GLY A 83 -20.52 19.30 -26.54
C GLY A 83 -19.76 20.63 -26.41
N SER A 84 -19.28 20.98 -25.22
CA SER A 84 -18.67 22.29 -24.95
C SER A 84 -17.24 22.42 -25.50
N SER A 85 -16.80 23.64 -25.79
CA SER A 85 -15.40 23.92 -26.19
C SER A 85 -14.41 23.52 -25.10
N SER A 86 -14.73 23.76 -23.82
CA SER A 86 -13.90 23.40 -22.66
C SER A 86 -13.58 21.90 -22.64
N PHE A 87 -14.58 21.06 -22.90
CA PHE A 87 -14.39 19.61 -23.00
C PHE A 87 -13.47 19.24 -24.18
N HIS A 88 -13.69 19.82 -25.36
CA HIS A 88 -12.91 19.47 -26.55
C HIS A 88 -11.45 19.90 -26.45
N GLU A 89 -11.17 21.04 -25.83
CA GLU A 89 -9.81 21.55 -25.61
C GLU A 89 -9.01 20.68 -24.64
N THR A 90 -9.67 20.11 -23.62
CA THR A 90 -8.98 19.44 -22.51
C THR A 90 -9.07 17.91 -22.58
N TYR A 91 -10.22 17.35 -22.95
CA TYR A 91 -10.56 15.94 -22.72
C TYR A 91 -10.89 15.13 -23.98
N ALA A 92 -11.03 15.73 -25.15
CA ALA A 92 -11.42 15.00 -26.38
C ALA A 92 -10.51 13.80 -26.70
N ASN A 93 -9.21 13.91 -26.40
CA ASN A 93 -8.21 12.87 -26.63
C ASN A 93 -7.87 12.07 -25.36
N HIS A 94 -8.52 12.34 -24.23
CA HIS A 94 -8.29 11.61 -22.99
C HIS A 94 -8.92 10.20 -23.12
N PRO A 95 -8.22 9.10 -22.74
CA PRO A 95 -8.73 7.74 -22.93
C PRO A 95 -9.99 7.44 -22.09
N TYR A 96 -10.19 8.18 -21.00
CA TYR A 96 -11.37 8.09 -20.13
C TYR A 96 -11.88 9.50 -19.83
N PRO A 97 -12.53 10.19 -20.78
CA PRO A 97 -12.88 11.59 -20.59
C PRO A 97 -14.05 11.72 -19.60
N PRO A 98 -14.01 12.70 -18.67
CA PRO A 98 -15.05 12.87 -17.66
C PRO A 98 -16.36 13.35 -18.31
N LEU A 99 -17.46 12.69 -17.97
CA LEU A 99 -18.78 12.98 -18.54
C LEU A 99 -19.52 14.13 -17.84
N LEU A 100 -18.94 14.68 -16.78
CA LEU A 100 -19.35 15.94 -16.15
C LEU A 100 -18.12 16.82 -15.97
N ASP A 101 -18.29 18.14 -15.91
CA ASP A 101 -17.17 19.07 -15.70
C ASP A 101 -16.56 18.90 -14.30
N PRO A 102 -15.32 18.38 -14.18
CA PRO A 102 -14.69 18.19 -12.87
C PRO A 102 -14.45 19.50 -12.11
N LYS A 103 -14.39 20.65 -12.81
CA LYS A 103 -14.11 21.95 -12.19
C LYS A 103 -15.31 22.53 -11.44
N THR A 104 -16.53 22.19 -11.85
CA THR A 104 -17.77 22.71 -11.25
C THR A 104 -18.52 21.65 -10.44
N LEU A 105 -17.99 20.43 -10.39
CA LEU A 105 -18.63 19.29 -9.76
C LEU A 105 -18.61 19.40 -8.22
N ASP A 106 -19.77 19.19 -7.59
CA ASP A 106 -19.80 18.91 -6.15
C ASP A 106 -19.58 17.40 -5.92
N TYR A 107 -18.33 17.05 -5.63
CA TYR A 107 -17.89 15.68 -5.36
C TYR A 107 -18.65 15.00 -4.21
N THR A 108 -19.25 15.75 -3.27
CA THR A 108 -19.97 15.18 -2.13
C THR A 108 -21.36 14.63 -2.50
N ARG A 109 -21.88 15.00 -3.67
CA ARG A 109 -23.23 14.62 -4.14
C ARG A 109 -23.25 13.41 -5.07
N ILE A 110 -22.08 12.87 -5.40
CA ILE A 110 -21.96 11.75 -6.34
C ILE A 110 -21.34 10.58 -5.61
N SER A 111 -22.00 9.42 -5.71
CA SER A 111 -21.42 8.20 -5.15
C SER A 111 -20.19 7.78 -5.98
N PRO A 112 -19.15 7.24 -5.34
CA PRO A 112 -17.94 6.86 -6.07
C PRO A 112 -18.19 5.74 -7.10
N GLN A 113 -19.24 4.94 -6.91
CA GLN A 113 -19.72 3.95 -7.89
C GLN A 113 -20.13 4.63 -9.20
N VAL A 114 -20.94 5.69 -9.12
CA VAL A 114 -21.40 6.47 -10.27
C VAL A 114 -20.25 7.27 -10.89
N ALA A 115 -19.41 7.88 -10.05
CA ALA A 115 -18.25 8.65 -10.49
C ALA A 115 -17.28 7.82 -11.34
N TRP A 116 -17.03 6.56 -10.96
CA TRP A 116 -16.22 5.63 -11.74
C TRP A 116 -16.78 5.42 -13.16
N GLU A 117 -18.09 5.18 -13.28
CA GLU A 117 -18.72 4.95 -14.59
C GLU A 117 -18.74 6.21 -15.45
N LEU A 118 -18.89 7.38 -14.85
CA LEU A 118 -18.81 8.69 -15.52
C LEU A 118 -17.39 9.15 -15.84
N ASN A 119 -16.37 8.32 -15.56
CA ASN A 119 -14.95 8.65 -15.72
C ASN A 119 -14.56 9.96 -15.00
N ILE A 120 -15.14 10.22 -13.83
CA ILE A 120 -14.79 11.41 -13.04
C ILE A 120 -13.42 11.18 -12.41
N PRO A 121 -12.49 12.16 -12.45
CA PRO A 121 -11.22 12.04 -11.75
C PRO A 121 -11.42 12.04 -10.24
N LEU A 122 -10.43 11.58 -9.47
CA LEU A 122 -10.47 11.68 -8.01
C LEU A 122 -10.69 13.14 -7.55
N PRO A 123 -11.36 13.36 -6.39
CA PRO A 123 -11.54 14.71 -5.86
C PRO A 123 -10.17 15.33 -5.58
N PRO A 124 -9.91 16.59 -5.99
CA PRO A 124 -8.58 17.20 -5.89
C PRO A 124 -8.25 17.71 -4.47
N TYR A 125 -8.78 17.09 -3.42
CA TYR A 125 -8.64 17.52 -2.02
C TYR A 125 -7.48 16.79 -1.31
N TYR A 126 -6.31 16.79 -1.96
CA TYR A 126 -5.07 16.18 -1.46
C TYR A 126 -3.84 16.94 -1.98
N LYS A 127 -2.72 16.89 -1.25
CA LYS A 127 -1.54 17.73 -1.53
C LYS A 127 -0.69 17.21 -2.68
N PHE A 128 -0.46 15.90 -2.72
CA PHE A 128 0.40 15.27 -3.72
C PHE A 128 0.06 13.79 -3.90
N MET A 129 0.61 13.20 -4.96
CA MET A 129 0.63 11.76 -5.16
C MET A 129 2.01 11.21 -4.79
N TYR A 130 2.05 10.04 -4.17
CA TYR A 130 3.27 9.28 -3.95
C TYR A 130 3.22 7.96 -4.73
N PHE A 131 4.30 7.60 -5.40
CA PHE A 131 4.48 6.27 -5.99
C PHE A 131 5.89 5.74 -5.78
N GLY A 132 6.04 4.42 -5.91
CA GLY A 132 7.32 3.72 -5.77
C GLY A 132 7.10 2.22 -5.53
N SER A 133 8.05 1.41 -5.97
CA SER A 133 8.00 -0.05 -5.82
C SER A 133 8.01 -0.46 -4.34
N HIS A 134 7.53 -1.67 -4.06
CA HIS A 134 7.67 -2.30 -2.74
C HIS A 134 9.14 -2.43 -2.34
N ALA A 135 9.37 -2.61 -1.03
CA ALA A 135 10.72 -2.71 -0.45
C ALA A 135 11.64 -1.47 -0.67
N SER A 136 11.11 -0.35 -1.15
CA SER A 136 11.88 0.90 -1.39
C SER A 136 11.92 1.87 -0.21
N GLY A 137 11.36 1.51 0.96
CA GLY A 137 11.32 2.38 2.16
C GLY A 137 9.98 3.07 2.41
N ASN A 138 8.92 2.64 1.74
CA ASN A 138 7.59 3.25 1.72
C ASN A 138 6.99 3.48 3.14
N ARG A 139 7.22 2.54 4.07
CA ARG A 139 6.79 2.67 5.48
C ARG A 139 7.56 3.77 6.23
N GLY A 140 8.86 3.90 5.96
CA GLY A 140 9.69 4.97 6.54
C GLY A 140 9.27 6.35 6.05
N LEU A 141 9.00 6.48 4.74
CA LEU A 141 8.48 7.72 4.18
C LEU A 141 7.11 8.08 4.77
N ASN A 142 6.19 7.12 4.84
CA ASN A 142 4.87 7.30 5.45
C ASN A 142 5.00 7.82 6.90
N HIS A 143 5.89 7.22 7.71
CA HIS A 143 6.16 7.69 9.07
C HIS A 143 6.70 9.13 9.11
N CYS A 144 7.62 9.48 8.22
CA CYS A 144 8.17 10.84 8.14
C CYS A 144 7.10 11.88 7.76
N VAL A 145 6.28 11.55 6.76
CA VAL A 145 5.18 12.40 6.29
C VAL A 145 4.08 12.52 7.35
N LEU A 146 3.76 11.44 8.06
CA LEU A 146 2.81 11.43 9.17
C LEU A 146 3.26 12.30 10.34
N THR A 147 4.57 12.36 10.61
CA THR A 147 5.17 13.28 11.60
C THR A 147 4.93 14.74 11.25
N CYS A 148 4.72 15.05 9.97
CA CYS A 148 4.37 16.39 9.48
C CYS A 148 2.85 16.62 9.36
N GLY A 149 2.01 15.69 9.84
CA GLY A 149 0.55 15.74 9.73
C GLY A 149 -0.01 15.14 8.43
N GLY A 150 0.80 14.41 7.67
CA GLY A 150 0.38 13.81 6.40
C GLY A 150 -0.39 12.50 6.57
N MET A 151 -1.48 12.38 5.83
CA MET A 151 -2.42 11.27 5.85
C MET A 151 -2.37 10.49 4.54
N ASP A 152 -1.97 9.24 4.65
CA ASP A 152 -1.84 8.36 3.50
C ASP A 152 -3.20 7.79 3.09
N TYR A 153 -3.67 8.18 1.90
CA TYR A 153 -4.78 7.49 1.25
C TYR A 153 -4.26 6.22 0.61
N VAL A 154 -4.55 5.10 1.25
CA VAL A 154 -4.10 3.77 0.86
C VAL A 154 -5.26 2.93 0.40
N ARG A 155 -4.95 1.89 -0.38
CA ARG A 155 -5.94 0.93 -0.85
C ARG A 155 -5.83 -0.39 -0.10
N ALA A 156 -6.95 -1.11 -0.02
CA ALA A 156 -6.98 -2.55 0.20
C ALA A 156 -6.71 -3.30 -1.12
N PRO A 157 -6.07 -4.49 -1.11
CA PRO A 157 -5.92 -5.33 -2.29
C PRO A 157 -7.28 -5.90 -2.69
N THR A 158 -8.03 -5.13 -3.45
CA THR A 158 -9.33 -5.49 -3.99
C THR A 158 -9.36 -5.29 -5.50
N ASN A 159 -10.54 -5.33 -6.11
CA ASN A 159 -10.68 -5.02 -7.54
C ASN A 159 -10.49 -3.52 -7.79
N VAL A 160 -10.15 -3.15 -9.02
CA VAL A 160 -9.73 -1.78 -9.35
C VAL A 160 -10.81 -0.72 -9.09
N LYS A 161 -12.08 -1.05 -9.35
CA LYS A 161 -13.20 -0.15 -9.06
C LYS A 161 -13.33 0.13 -7.56
N THR A 162 -13.08 -0.86 -6.70
CA THR A 162 -13.08 -0.68 -5.24
C THR A 162 -11.90 0.21 -4.79
N ILE A 163 -10.72 0.07 -5.39
CA ILE A 163 -9.57 0.94 -5.11
C ILE A 163 -9.93 2.41 -5.36
N TYR A 164 -10.54 2.72 -6.50
CA TYR A 164 -11.02 4.08 -6.81
C TYR A 164 -12.02 4.59 -5.75
N GLN A 165 -12.97 3.74 -5.33
CA GLN A 165 -13.97 4.09 -4.32
C GLN A 165 -13.36 4.35 -2.95
N GLU A 166 -12.35 3.58 -2.56
CA GLU A 166 -11.61 3.78 -1.33
C GLU A 166 -10.87 5.11 -1.34
N TYR A 167 -10.13 5.44 -2.40
CA TYR A 167 -9.50 6.76 -2.53
C TYR A 167 -10.52 7.89 -2.42
N TRP A 168 -11.62 7.80 -3.17
CA TRP A 168 -12.67 8.82 -3.15
C TRP A 168 -13.23 9.03 -1.74
N ASN A 169 -13.58 7.95 -1.05
CA ASN A 169 -14.15 8.02 0.29
C ASN A 169 -13.16 8.60 1.31
N GLN A 170 -11.89 8.19 1.25
CA GLN A 170 -10.87 8.70 2.17
C GLN A 170 -10.61 10.19 1.94
N ILE A 171 -10.49 10.62 0.68
CA ILE A 171 -10.32 12.03 0.31
C ILE A 171 -11.47 12.89 0.85
N LEU A 172 -12.72 12.45 0.65
CA LEU A 172 -13.90 13.19 1.12
C LEU A 172 -14.12 13.11 2.63
N THR A 173 -13.68 12.03 3.29
CA THR A 173 -13.73 11.93 4.75
C THR A 173 -12.73 12.90 5.35
N HIS A 174 -11.50 12.93 4.81
CA HIS A 174 -10.41 13.69 5.40
C HIS A 174 -10.48 15.19 5.15
N CYS A 175 -11.15 15.65 4.08
CA CYS A 175 -11.39 17.08 3.85
C CYS A 175 -12.27 17.74 4.92
N THR A 176 -12.87 16.97 5.84
CA THR A 176 -13.72 17.48 6.92
C THR A 176 -13.00 17.64 8.26
N PHE A 177 -11.73 17.22 8.38
CA PHE A 177 -10.97 17.35 9.64
C PHE A 177 -10.40 18.76 9.83
N ALA A 178 -10.38 19.20 11.10
CA ALA A 178 -9.75 20.45 11.54
C ALA A 178 -8.24 20.50 11.16
N PRO A 179 -7.64 21.70 11.06
CA PRO A 179 -6.58 22.05 10.08
C PRO A 179 -5.17 21.47 10.33
N CYS A 180 -5.00 20.47 11.19
CA CYS A 180 -3.69 19.93 11.54
C CYS A 180 -3.17 18.82 10.61
N TYR A 181 -3.98 18.38 9.64
CA TYR A 181 -3.63 17.25 8.77
C TYR A 181 -3.85 17.58 7.30
N PHE A 182 -3.10 16.90 6.42
CA PHE A 182 -3.29 16.95 4.99
C PHE A 182 -3.27 15.55 4.38
N GLY A 183 -4.03 15.32 3.32
CA GLY A 183 -4.04 14.03 2.63
C GLY A 183 -3.06 13.94 1.46
N TYR A 184 -2.59 12.75 1.15
CA TYR A 184 -1.86 12.43 -0.08
C TYR A 184 -2.24 11.04 -0.61
N VAL A 185 -2.19 10.85 -1.93
CA VAL A 185 -2.60 9.58 -2.57
C VAL A 185 -1.38 8.70 -2.81
N SER A 186 -1.36 7.48 -2.27
CA SER A 186 -0.29 6.52 -2.51
C SER A 186 -0.66 5.47 -3.54
N VAL A 187 0.17 5.34 -4.59
CA VAL A 187 0.02 4.35 -5.67
C VAL A 187 1.29 3.50 -5.73
N ARG A 188 1.25 2.30 -5.13
CA ARG A 188 2.46 1.48 -4.91
C ARG A 188 2.48 0.17 -5.67
N GLU A 189 1.43 -0.13 -6.42
CA GLU A 189 1.34 -1.36 -7.20
C GLU A 189 0.95 -1.05 -8.63
N TYR A 190 1.47 -1.88 -9.54
CA TYR A 190 1.25 -1.76 -10.96
C TYR A 190 0.23 -2.77 -11.47
N LEU A 191 -0.93 -2.26 -11.90
CA LEU A 191 -2.08 -3.00 -12.42
C LEU A 191 -2.06 -2.97 -13.95
N ASP A 192 -1.40 -3.96 -14.56
CA ASP A 192 -1.26 -4.06 -16.02
C ASP A 192 -2.53 -4.63 -16.68
N ASN A 193 -3.65 -3.91 -16.53
CA ASN A 193 -4.92 -4.23 -17.18
C ASN A 193 -5.72 -2.95 -17.48
N GLU A 194 -6.78 -3.08 -18.28
CA GLU A 194 -7.58 -1.92 -18.73
C GLU A 194 -8.26 -1.15 -17.59
N GLU A 195 -8.70 -1.83 -16.53
CA GLU A 195 -9.25 -1.12 -15.37
C GLU A 195 -8.16 -0.38 -14.60
N GLY A 196 -6.97 -0.97 -14.47
CA GLY A 196 -5.78 -0.34 -13.89
C GLY A 196 -5.41 0.94 -14.64
N LYS A 197 -5.32 0.87 -15.98
CA LYS A 197 -5.10 2.04 -16.84
C LYS A 197 -6.16 3.12 -16.62
N LYS A 198 -7.43 2.72 -16.49
CA LYS A 198 -8.51 3.65 -16.14
C LYS A 198 -8.26 4.31 -14.79
N LEU A 199 -7.96 3.55 -13.74
CA LEU A 199 -7.66 4.10 -12.41
C LEU A 199 -6.56 5.16 -12.49
N TYR A 200 -5.44 4.86 -13.14
CA TYR A 200 -4.31 5.78 -13.26
C TYR A 200 -4.66 7.04 -14.05
N ALA A 201 -5.47 6.91 -15.10
CA ALA A 201 -5.98 8.04 -15.89
C ALA A 201 -7.03 8.88 -15.16
N LEU A 202 -7.65 8.37 -14.09
CA LEU A 202 -8.57 9.12 -13.24
C LEU A 202 -7.87 9.82 -12.07
N ILE A 203 -6.55 9.67 -11.92
CA ILE A 203 -5.80 10.50 -10.98
C ILE A 203 -5.47 11.83 -11.68
N PRO A 204 -5.94 12.98 -11.18
CA PRO A 204 -5.70 14.26 -11.83
C PRO A 204 -4.21 14.65 -11.78
N SER A 205 -3.81 15.57 -12.65
CA SER A 205 -2.49 16.19 -12.60
C SER A 205 -2.24 16.79 -11.21
N THR A 206 -1.11 16.45 -10.60
CA THR A 206 -0.72 16.89 -9.26
C THR A 206 0.81 16.85 -9.12
N LYS A 207 1.34 17.46 -8.06
CA LYS A 207 2.74 17.23 -7.68
C LYS A 207 2.89 15.77 -7.25
N ALA A 208 3.99 15.13 -7.61
CA ALA A 208 4.23 13.74 -7.26
C ALA A 208 5.61 13.50 -6.65
N LEU A 209 5.68 12.55 -5.73
CA LEU A 209 6.89 12.05 -5.10
C LEU A 209 7.16 10.62 -5.57
N ASN A 210 8.36 10.36 -6.06
CA ASN A 210 8.84 9.03 -6.38
C ASN A 210 9.97 8.63 -5.42
N LEU A 211 9.74 7.61 -4.58
CA LEU A 211 10.77 7.07 -3.67
C LEU A 211 11.49 5.92 -4.37
N VAL A 212 12.78 6.09 -4.63
CA VAL A 212 13.59 5.10 -5.33
C VAL A 212 14.67 4.52 -4.41
N ARG A 213 15.20 3.36 -4.81
CA ARG A 213 16.23 2.65 -4.03
C ARG A 213 17.06 1.77 -4.94
N ASP A 214 18.33 1.56 -4.58
CA ASP A 214 19.22 0.56 -5.18
C ASP A 214 18.47 -0.79 -5.34
N PRO A 215 18.31 -1.32 -6.57
CA PRO A 215 17.58 -2.56 -6.81
C PRO A 215 18.12 -3.77 -6.04
N ILE A 216 19.41 -3.83 -5.75
CA ILE A 216 20.01 -4.90 -4.93
C ILE A 216 19.57 -4.75 -3.48
N SER A 217 19.51 -3.52 -2.97
CA SER A 217 18.97 -3.25 -1.63
C SER A 217 17.44 -3.44 -1.54
N VAL A 218 16.70 -3.25 -2.65
CA VAL A 218 15.27 -3.63 -2.75
C VAL A 218 15.12 -5.14 -2.57
N ILE A 219 15.90 -5.93 -3.32
CA ILE A 219 15.93 -7.40 -3.16
C ILE A 219 16.27 -7.79 -1.72
N LYS A 220 17.31 -7.20 -1.12
CA LYS A 220 17.69 -7.47 0.27
C LYS A 220 16.51 -7.26 1.22
N SER A 221 15.81 -6.14 1.06
CA SER A 221 14.70 -5.80 1.93
C SER A 221 13.50 -6.75 1.71
N GLY A 222 13.27 -7.22 0.49
CA GLY A 222 12.25 -8.22 0.18
C GLY A 222 12.57 -9.62 0.76
N ILE A 223 13.80 -10.10 0.60
CA ILE A 223 14.26 -11.39 1.15
C ILE A 223 14.17 -11.41 2.68
N ASN A 224 14.63 -10.33 3.32
CA ASN A 224 14.64 -10.23 4.79
C ASN A 224 13.27 -9.83 5.37
N TYR A 225 12.23 -9.67 4.56
CA TYR A 225 10.92 -9.25 5.04
C TYR A 225 10.33 -10.31 5.97
N ARG A 226 10.11 -9.93 7.23
CA ARG A 226 9.57 -10.79 8.27
C ARG A 226 8.04 -10.83 8.15
N ARG A 227 7.51 -12.01 7.90
CA ARG A 227 6.08 -12.31 7.95
C ARG A 227 5.73 -12.76 9.37
N LYS A 228 4.51 -12.45 9.80
CA LYS A 228 3.96 -13.09 11.00
C LYS A 228 3.56 -14.52 10.67
N ARG A 229 4.10 -15.48 11.41
CA ARG A 229 3.83 -16.92 11.21
C ARG A 229 2.66 -17.43 12.05
N LEU A 230 2.31 -16.76 13.16
CA LEU A 230 1.23 -17.16 14.07
C LEU A 230 -0.21 -16.87 13.56
N LYS A 231 -0.42 -16.78 12.25
CA LYS A 231 -1.68 -16.28 11.65
C LYS A 231 -2.93 -17.08 11.97
N GLU A 232 -2.84 -18.40 12.02
CA GLU A 232 -4.05 -19.24 12.10
C GLU A 232 -4.19 -20.00 13.42
N ALA A 233 -3.14 -20.04 14.25
CA ALA A 233 -3.23 -20.66 15.56
C ALA A 233 -3.56 -19.66 16.69
N GLN A 234 -3.06 -18.42 16.68
CA GLN A 234 -2.96 -17.66 17.95
C GLN A 234 -2.91 -16.12 17.86
N GLU A 235 -2.97 -15.47 16.70
CA GLU A 235 -3.01 -13.98 16.63
C GLU A 235 -4.19 -13.36 17.41
N GLU A 236 -5.23 -14.16 17.68
CA GLU A 236 -6.36 -13.81 18.52
C GLU A 236 -6.34 -14.44 19.92
N ASN A 237 -5.32 -15.19 20.32
CA ASN A 237 -5.31 -15.98 21.56
C ASN A 237 -4.06 -15.77 22.44
N LEU A 238 -3.18 -14.80 22.14
CA LEU A 238 -2.10 -14.49 23.07
C LEU A 238 -2.70 -14.12 24.42
N ASN A 239 -2.18 -14.71 25.48
CA ASN A 239 -2.62 -14.50 26.85
C ASN A 239 -1.45 -14.78 27.80
N LEU A 240 -1.61 -14.45 29.07
CA LEU A 240 -0.53 -14.55 30.06
C LEU A 240 -0.16 -16.00 30.45
N MET A 241 -0.91 -17.01 30.00
CA MET A 241 -0.61 -18.43 30.24
C MET A 241 0.36 -19.03 29.23
N LEU A 242 0.56 -18.37 28.08
CA LEU A 242 1.50 -18.84 27.07
C LEU A 242 2.93 -18.49 27.47
N GLU A 243 3.83 -19.46 27.42
CA GLU A 243 5.23 -19.22 27.72
C GLU A 243 5.88 -18.26 26.71
N PRO A 244 6.68 -17.27 27.18
CA PRO A 244 7.36 -16.32 26.30
C PRO A 244 8.21 -16.96 25.19
N ASP A 245 8.90 -18.07 25.47
CA ASP A 245 9.74 -18.77 24.50
C ASP A 245 8.92 -19.26 23.32
N PHE A 246 7.81 -19.94 23.61
CA PHE A 246 6.91 -20.46 22.61
C PHE A 246 6.35 -19.35 21.71
N ILE A 247 5.92 -18.22 22.27
CA ILE A 247 5.47 -17.09 21.46
C ILE A 247 6.62 -16.59 20.59
N CYS A 248 7.75 -16.22 21.20
CA CYS A 248 8.85 -15.56 20.50
C CYS A 248 9.42 -16.41 19.36
N GLU A 249 9.59 -17.72 19.54
CA GLU A 249 10.12 -18.63 18.52
C GLU A 249 9.19 -18.78 17.30
N ASN A 250 7.90 -18.53 17.49
CA ASN A 250 6.89 -18.70 16.45
C ASN A 250 6.41 -17.37 15.85
N LEU A 251 6.90 -16.21 16.31
CA LEU A 251 6.46 -14.89 15.81
C LEU A 251 6.75 -14.70 14.32
N VAL A 252 7.96 -15.06 13.90
CA VAL A 252 8.52 -14.67 12.60
C VAL A 252 8.66 -15.88 11.69
N GLY A 253 8.21 -15.70 10.45
CA GLY A 253 8.58 -16.53 9.32
C GLY A 253 9.05 -15.67 8.15
N TYR A 254 9.65 -16.29 7.15
CA TYR A 254 10.18 -15.62 5.96
C TYR A 254 9.48 -16.11 4.70
N ASN A 255 9.56 -15.32 3.64
CA ASN A 255 9.13 -15.77 2.32
C ASN A 255 10.14 -16.78 1.78
N GLY A 256 9.65 -17.73 1.00
CA GLY A 256 10.45 -18.68 0.24
C GLY A 256 10.03 -18.69 -1.22
N PHE A 257 10.64 -19.59 -1.99
CA PHE A 257 10.32 -19.78 -3.39
C PHE A 257 10.51 -21.25 -3.77
N ASP A 258 9.43 -21.89 -4.21
CA ASP A 258 9.47 -23.25 -4.72
C ASP A 258 9.85 -23.22 -6.21
N VAL A 259 11.10 -23.60 -6.48
CA VAL A 259 11.68 -23.61 -7.83
C VAL A 259 10.98 -24.63 -8.74
N SER A 260 10.40 -25.71 -8.18
CA SER A 260 9.78 -26.78 -8.96
C SER A 260 8.46 -26.35 -9.61
N VAL A 261 7.68 -25.52 -8.91
CA VAL A 261 6.41 -24.97 -9.40
C VAL A 261 6.49 -23.48 -9.76
N GLN A 262 7.66 -22.86 -9.58
CA GLN A 262 7.93 -21.44 -9.84
C GLN A 262 6.97 -20.51 -9.07
N GLN A 263 6.79 -20.75 -7.78
CA GLN A 263 5.87 -19.97 -6.93
C GLN A 263 6.51 -19.55 -5.62
N SER A 264 6.20 -18.33 -5.17
CA SER A 264 6.59 -17.85 -3.85
C SER A 264 5.78 -18.51 -2.73
N THR A 265 6.45 -18.86 -1.63
CA THR A 265 5.82 -19.21 -0.35
C THR A 265 5.90 -18.00 0.58
N PHE A 266 4.90 -17.81 1.45
CA PHE A 266 4.80 -16.61 2.28
C PHE A 266 4.75 -16.96 3.76
N GLY A 267 5.82 -16.64 4.50
CA GLY A 267 5.88 -16.76 5.97
C GLY A 267 6.12 -18.18 6.50
N ASN A 268 6.47 -19.12 5.62
CA ASN A 268 6.67 -20.52 5.99
C ASN A 268 8.13 -20.85 6.28
N GLU A 269 9.10 -20.04 5.85
CA GLU A 269 10.52 -20.34 6.02
C GLU A 269 11.07 -19.85 7.37
N ASP A 270 12.01 -20.60 7.96
CA ASP A 270 12.65 -20.27 9.26
C ASP A 270 13.76 -19.20 9.15
N ALA A 271 14.22 -18.95 7.93
CA ALA A 271 15.28 -17.99 7.62
C ALA A 271 15.04 -17.36 6.23
N PRO A 272 15.63 -16.17 5.96
CA PRO A 272 15.57 -15.56 4.64
C PRO A 272 16.18 -16.47 3.56
N CYS A 273 15.53 -16.55 2.41
CA CYS A 273 15.93 -17.40 1.29
C CYS A 273 16.28 -16.57 0.04
N LEU A 274 17.44 -16.83 -0.58
CA LEU A 274 17.89 -16.13 -1.79
C LEU A 274 17.04 -16.46 -3.02
N ASP A 275 16.41 -17.64 -3.09
CA ASP A 275 15.57 -18.01 -4.24
C ASP A 275 14.32 -17.12 -4.39
N VAL A 276 13.94 -16.39 -3.33
CA VAL A 276 12.89 -15.36 -3.37
C VAL A 276 13.16 -14.30 -4.44
N VAL A 277 14.44 -14.06 -4.80
CA VAL A 277 14.83 -13.20 -5.94
C VAL A 277 14.03 -13.55 -7.20
N GLN A 278 13.88 -14.84 -7.49
CA GLN A 278 13.21 -15.29 -8.71
C GLN A 278 11.74 -14.88 -8.72
N GLY A 279 11.05 -14.99 -7.58
CA GLY A 279 9.67 -14.52 -7.41
C GLY A 279 9.57 -13.00 -7.58
N MET A 280 10.44 -12.24 -6.91
CA MET A 280 10.44 -10.77 -7.02
C MET A 280 10.61 -10.29 -8.48
N LEU A 281 11.44 -10.99 -9.27
CA LEU A 281 11.64 -10.68 -10.69
C LEU A 281 10.47 -11.09 -11.59
N GLN A 282 9.51 -11.89 -11.10
CA GLN A 282 8.30 -12.29 -11.83
C GLN A 282 7.12 -11.37 -11.57
N TYR A 283 6.98 -10.85 -10.35
CA TYR A 283 5.80 -10.10 -9.91
C TYR A 283 5.96 -8.59 -10.07
N ILE A 284 5.83 -8.10 -11.31
CA ILE A 284 5.83 -6.66 -11.62
C ILE A 284 4.70 -5.87 -10.94
N PHE A 285 3.73 -6.57 -10.33
CA PHE A 285 2.66 -5.96 -9.56
C PHE A 285 3.18 -5.19 -8.33
N THR A 286 4.23 -5.68 -7.66
CA THR A 286 4.78 -5.08 -6.43
C THR A 286 6.15 -4.45 -6.61
N ASP A 287 7.02 -5.08 -7.38
CA ASP A 287 8.44 -4.73 -7.43
C ASP A 287 8.87 -4.34 -8.84
N PHE A 288 9.86 -3.46 -8.91
CA PHE A 288 10.56 -3.07 -10.14
C PHE A 288 9.64 -2.53 -11.26
N HIS A 289 8.63 -1.73 -10.91
CA HIS A 289 7.61 -1.26 -11.87
C HIS A 289 7.53 0.27 -12.04
N ASP A 290 8.38 1.06 -11.37
CA ASP A 290 8.26 2.53 -11.34
C ASP A 290 8.10 3.19 -12.71
N THR A 291 8.95 2.86 -13.69
CA THR A 291 8.79 3.39 -15.07
C THR A 291 7.43 3.02 -15.68
N ALA A 292 6.99 1.77 -15.51
CA ALA A 292 5.72 1.31 -16.09
C ALA A 292 4.55 2.05 -15.46
N LEU A 293 4.55 2.17 -14.13
CA LEU A 293 3.55 2.93 -13.38
C LEU A 293 3.54 4.41 -13.78
N ARG A 294 4.72 5.05 -13.86
CA ARG A 294 4.87 6.43 -14.34
C ARG A 294 4.22 6.63 -15.70
N LYS A 295 4.44 5.72 -16.67
CA LYS A 295 3.86 5.80 -18.01
C LYS A 295 2.34 5.66 -18.00
N SER A 296 1.78 4.88 -17.07
CA SER A 296 0.33 4.75 -16.92
C SER A 296 -0.33 5.95 -16.24
N LEU A 297 0.41 6.71 -15.44
CA LEU A 297 -0.04 7.97 -14.83
C LEU A 297 0.01 9.11 -15.85
N ILE A 298 -0.82 9.02 -16.89
CA ILE A 298 -0.80 9.88 -18.09
C ILE A 298 -1.05 11.37 -17.81
N ASN A 299 -1.68 11.70 -16.69
CA ASN A 299 -1.95 13.09 -16.29
C ASN A 299 -0.78 13.74 -15.55
N LEU A 300 0.23 12.98 -15.12
CA LEU A 300 1.42 13.53 -14.49
C LEU A 300 2.41 14.01 -15.54
N LYS A 301 3.05 15.14 -15.26
CA LYS A 301 4.17 15.67 -16.04
C LYS A 301 5.48 15.27 -15.38
N ASP A 302 6.54 15.04 -16.17
CA ASP A 302 7.82 14.61 -15.60
C ASP A 302 8.44 15.67 -14.68
N ASP A 303 8.26 16.96 -15.01
CA ASP A 303 8.74 18.10 -14.22
C ASP A 303 7.96 18.30 -12.91
N SER A 304 6.80 17.67 -12.75
CA SER A 304 6.02 17.68 -11.50
C SER A 304 6.39 16.52 -10.56
N ILE A 305 7.39 15.71 -10.91
CA ILE A 305 7.81 14.54 -10.13
C ILE A 305 9.13 14.81 -9.44
N THR A 306 9.11 14.81 -8.12
CA THR A 306 10.32 14.84 -7.29
C THR A 306 10.75 13.41 -7.01
N CYS A 307 11.94 13.02 -7.47
CA CYS A 307 12.54 11.72 -7.15
C CYS A 307 13.53 11.87 -5.99
N ILE A 308 13.40 11.04 -4.96
CA ILE A 308 14.35 10.98 -3.83
C ILE A 308 14.82 9.55 -3.62
N ASP A 309 16.08 9.39 -3.24
CA ASP A 309 16.61 8.09 -2.81
C ASP A 309 16.18 7.75 -1.39
N MET A 310 15.93 6.48 -1.11
CA MET A 310 15.57 6.00 0.23
C MET A 310 16.58 6.43 1.30
N SER A 311 17.87 6.52 0.98
CA SER A 311 18.88 6.97 1.95
C SER A 311 18.70 8.42 2.42
N GLU A 312 17.92 9.25 1.71
CA GLU A 312 17.61 10.63 2.11
C GLU A 312 16.62 10.69 3.28
N ILE A 313 15.85 9.63 3.52
CA ILE A 313 14.88 9.54 4.62
C ILE A 313 15.37 8.64 5.76
N VAL A 314 16.68 8.39 5.86
CA VAL A 314 17.28 7.53 6.89
C VAL A 314 18.08 8.37 7.89
N GLY A 315 17.82 8.15 9.17
CA GLY A 315 18.57 8.76 10.27
C GLY A 315 18.46 10.27 10.27
N GLU A 316 19.58 10.96 10.55
CA GLU A 316 19.59 12.42 10.71
C GLU A 316 19.19 13.19 9.43
N LYS A 317 19.37 12.58 8.24
CA LYS A 317 18.98 13.19 6.96
C LYS A 317 17.47 13.37 6.83
N ALA A 318 16.67 12.52 7.48
CA ALA A 318 15.22 12.53 7.37
C ALA A 318 14.62 13.90 7.72
N PHE A 319 15.16 14.59 8.73
CA PHE A 319 14.69 15.91 9.13
C PHE A 319 14.87 16.97 8.04
N GLU A 320 16.05 17.03 7.43
CA GLU A 320 16.36 18.00 6.37
C GLU A 320 15.57 17.69 5.09
N THR A 321 15.48 16.41 4.73
CA THR A 321 14.66 15.94 3.61
C THR A 321 13.19 16.30 3.81
N MET A 322 12.63 16.10 5.01
CA MET A 322 11.25 16.48 5.28
C MET A 322 11.01 17.99 5.22
N ASN A 323 11.97 18.83 5.61
CA ASN A 323 11.88 20.28 5.40
C ASN A 323 11.87 20.63 3.90
N ALA A 324 12.72 19.98 3.08
CA ALA A 324 12.74 20.20 1.64
C ALA A 324 11.45 19.75 0.96
N LEU A 325 10.90 18.60 1.35
CA LEU A 325 9.63 18.09 0.84
C LEU A 325 8.45 18.97 1.28
N ALA A 326 8.45 19.47 2.53
CA ALA A 326 7.42 20.39 3.03
C ALA A 326 7.31 21.64 2.16
N ASN A 327 8.44 22.23 1.79
CA ASN A 327 8.49 23.36 0.86
C ASN A 327 8.05 22.97 -0.56
N THR A 328 8.47 21.79 -1.04
CA THR A 328 8.16 21.35 -2.41
C THR A 328 6.67 21.03 -2.59
N PHE A 329 6.02 20.46 -1.58
CA PHE A 329 4.65 19.96 -1.64
C PHE A 329 3.65 20.80 -0.82
N ASP A 330 4.08 21.95 -0.31
CA ASP A 330 3.26 22.92 0.42
C ASP A 330 2.52 22.31 1.62
N PHE A 331 3.24 21.54 2.44
CA PHE A 331 2.73 20.96 3.69
C PHE A 331 3.54 21.44 4.91
N PRO A 332 3.03 21.29 6.16
CA PRO A 332 3.72 21.77 7.35
C PRO A 332 5.10 21.11 7.56
N PRO A 333 6.19 21.86 7.76
CA PRO A 333 7.50 21.27 8.03
C PRO A 333 7.54 20.60 9.41
N PRO A 334 8.45 19.62 9.63
CA PRO A 334 8.65 19.04 10.95
C PRO A 334 9.21 20.08 11.93
N SER A 335 8.83 19.96 13.21
CA SER A 335 9.36 20.82 14.27
C SER A 335 10.69 20.30 14.80
N ALA A 336 11.48 21.13 15.48
CA ALA A 336 12.75 20.70 16.08
C ALA A 336 12.60 19.50 17.04
N SER A 337 11.46 19.38 17.74
CA SER A 337 11.15 18.24 18.61
C SER A 337 10.91 16.92 17.87
N ASP A 338 10.70 16.96 16.56
CA ASP A 338 10.47 15.76 15.75
C ASP A 338 11.78 15.13 15.23
N LYS A 339 12.92 15.82 15.37
CA LYS A 339 14.21 15.40 14.81
C LYS A 339 14.63 14.01 15.30
N GLU A 340 14.54 13.74 16.59
CA GLU A 340 14.92 12.45 17.17
C GLU A 340 14.02 11.32 16.63
N LYS A 341 12.71 11.57 16.56
CA LYS A 341 11.72 10.60 16.06
C LYS A 341 11.93 10.28 14.58
N LEU A 342 12.13 11.30 13.75
CA LEU A 342 12.39 11.14 12.32
C LEU A 342 13.67 10.34 12.06
N ALA A 343 14.64 10.39 12.96
CA ALA A 343 15.86 9.59 12.88
C ALA A 343 15.67 8.12 13.31
N MET A 344 14.54 7.75 13.92
CA MET A 344 14.29 6.40 14.40
C MET A 344 14.04 5.41 13.25
N SER A 345 14.55 4.19 13.42
CA SER A 345 14.24 3.08 12.51
C SER A 345 12.87 2.49 12.83
N VAL A 346 11.89 2.77 11.95
CA VAL A 346 10.52 2.23 12.04
C VAL A 346 10.45 0.70 11.90
N SER A 347 11.44 0.09 11.23
CA SER A 347 11.49 -1.35 10.97
C SER A 347 12.13 -2.17 12.10
N HIS A 348 12.59 -1.54 13.19
CA HIS A 348 13.42 -2.23 14.19
C HIS A 348 12.69 -3.41 14.86
N TYR A 349 11.40 -3.24 15.17
CA TYR A 349 10.51 -4.30 15.66
C TYR A 349 9.51 -4.79 14.60
N GLU A 350 9.77 -4.53 13.31
CA GLU A 350 8.95 -5.08 12.23
C GLU A 350 8.95 -6.61 12.28
N GLY A 351 7.74 -7.20 12.18
CA GLY A 351 7.50 -8.63 12.34
C GLY A 351 7.31 -9.09 13.80
N PHE A 352 7.75 -8.30 14.79
CA PHE A 352 7.66 -8.64 16.21
C PHE A 352 6.54 -7.92 16.93
N LEU A 353 6.40 -6.63 16.68
CA LEU A 353 5.37 -5.77 17.24
C LEU A 353 4.49 -5.21 16.12
N PRO A 354 3.24 -4.85 16.44
CA PRO A 354 2.57 -4.98 17.72
C PRO A 354 1.99 -6.39 18.00
N LEU A 355 1.76 -6.67 19.28
CA LEU A 355 1.11 -7.89 19.80
C LEU A 355 -0.08 -7.53 20.69
N VAL A 356 -1.12 -8.36 20.68
CA VAL A 356 -2.33 -8.16 21.49
C VAL A 356 -2.54 -9.34 22.40
N PHE A 357 -2.48 -9.13 23.72
CA PHE A 357 -2.75 -10.13 24.74
C PHE A 357 -4.17 -9.96 25.27
N LYS A 358 -4.98 -11.01 25.20
CA LYS A 358 -6.35 -11.04 25.71
C LYS A 358 -6.35 -11.67 27.10
N ILE A 359 -6.99 -11.00 28.04
CA ILE A 359 -7.11 -11.46 29.43
C ILE A 359 -8.59 -11.57 29.76
N GLN A 360 -9.04 -12.78 30.07
CA GLN A 360 -10.41 -13.00 30.53
C GLN A 360 -10.54 -12.59 31.99
N THR A 361 -11.46 -11.68 32.29
CA THR A 361 -11.84 -11.29 33.65
C THR A 361 -13.33 -11.60 33.88
N PRO A 362 -13.80 -11.60 35.14
CA PRO A 362 -15.24 -11.70 35.43
C PRO A 362 -16.07 -10.55 34.83
N SER A 363 -15.45 -9.38 34.66
CA SER A 363 -16.10 -8.16 34.15
C SER A 363 -16.06 -8.02 32.62
N GLY A 364 -15.36 -8.92 31.92
CA GLY A 364 -15.16 -8.84 30.47
C GLY A 364 -13.76 -9.26 30.05
N MET A 365 -13.45 -9.06 28.77
CA MET A 365 -12.15 -9.38 28.19
C MET A 365 -11.33 -8.09 28.03
N ILE A 366 -10.20 -8.02 28.72
CA ILE A 366 -9.24 -6.91 28.60
C ILE A 366 -8.26 -7.21 27.47
N LYS A 367 -7.95 -6.23 26.62
CA LYS A 367 -6.90 -6.33 25.60
C LYS A 367 -5.71 -5.45 25.93
N LEU A 368 -4.55 -6.08 26.09
CA LEU A 368 -3.27 -5.40 26.26
C LEU A 368 -2.52 -5.37 24.93
N HIS A 369 -2.12 -4.18 24.50
CA HIS A 369 -1.43 -3.94 23.25
C HIS A 369 0.04 -3.64 23.55
N LEU A 370 0.94 -4.56 23.22
CA LEU A 370 2.38 -4.33 23.27
C LEU A 370 2.83 -3.70 21.95
N MET A 371 3.40 -2.50 21.99
CA MET A 371 3.61 -1.66 20.80
C MET A 371 4.99 -1.01 20.79
N ASP A 372 5.43 -0.60 19.60
CA ASP A 372 6.62 0.24 19.40
C ASP A 372 6.18 1.71 19.34
N ASN A 373 6.69 2.53 20.26
CA ASN A 373 6.27 3.92 20.43
C ASN A 373 6.64 4.83 19.24
N VAL A 374 7.47 4.36 18.31
CA VAL A 374 7.75 5.04 17.03
C VAL A 374 6.46 5.27 16.24
N TYR A 375 5.41 4.47 16.45
CA TYR A 375 4.11 4.66 15.81
C TYR A 375 3.15 5.59 16.57
N CYS A 376 3.55 6.13 17.72
CA CYS A 376 2.76 7.03 18.58
C CYS A 376 3.03 8.51 18.25
N ILE A 377 2.98 8.85 16.96
CA ILE A 377 3.52 10.10 16.40
C ILE A 377 2.73 11.34 16.82
N ASP A 378 1.42 11.18 17.02
CA ASP A 378 0.58 12.11 17.78
C ASP A 378 0.09 11.35 19.01
N LYS A 379 -0.17 12.04 20.14
CA LYS A 379 -0.57 11.47 21.45
C LYS A 379 -1.89 10.65 21.44
N ARG A 380 -2.36 10.29 20.24
CA ARG A 380 -3.72 9.99 19.83
C ARG A 380 -3.74 9.07 18.59
N ILE A 381 -2.66 8.40 18.19
CA ILE A 381 -2.77 7.42 17.09
C ILE A 381 -2.15 6.12 17.55
N TYR A 382 -3.03 5.17 17.88
CA TYR A 382 -2.68 3.77 17.94
C TYR A 382 -3.35 3.08 16.75
N ALA A 383 -2.52 2.65 15.82
CA ALA A 383 -2.92 1.83 14.68
C ALA A 383 -3.73 0.63 15.19
N ARG A 384 -4.92 0.40 14.64
CA ARG A 384 -5.61 -0.87 14.88
C ARG A 384 -4.76 -1.99 14.26
N VAL A 385 -4.21 -2.80 15.14
CA VAL A 385 -3.57 -4.08 14.83
C VAL A 385 -4.70 -5.02 14.41
N PRO A 386 -4.74 -5.51 13.15
CA PRO A 386 -3.77 -6.48 12.64
C PRO A 386 -2.88 -5.96 11.50
N VAL A 387 -1.65 -6.46 11.49
CA VAL A 387 -0.50 -5.97 10.70
C VAL A 387 -0.25 -6.89 9.50
N ASP A 388 -1.22 -6.95 8.61
CA ASP A 388 -0.93 -7.22 7.21
C ASP A 388 -1.73 -6.23 6.41
N GLU A 389 -0.98 -5.34 5.76
CA GLU A 389 -1.47 -4.17 5.05
C GLU A 389 -1.93 -3.07 6.00
N VAL A 390 -1.65 -1.85 5.55
CA VAL A 390 -1.79 -0.60 6.29
C VAL A 390 -3.28 -0.29 6.41
N TYR A 391 -4.00 -1.03 7.25
CA TYR A 391 -5.20 -0.52 7.90
C TYR A 391 -4.74 0.21 9.15
N LEU A 392 -4.00 1.31 8.94
CA LEU A 392 -4.09 2.42 9.87
C LEU A 392 -5.57 2.81 9.82
N ASP A 393 -6.42 2.25 10.70
CA ASP A 393 -7.80 2.69 10.83
C ASP A 393 -7.74 4.22 10.95
N GLN A 394 -8.19 4.88 9.89
CA GLN A 394 -7.95 6.29 9.69
C GLN A 394 -8.76 7.06 10.73
N HIS A 395 -8.06 7.42 11.82
CA HIS A 395 -8.16 8.64 12.59
C HIS A 395 -9.48 8.99 13.29
N GLN A 396 -10.64 8.42 12.96
CA GLN A 396 -11.85 8.74 13.72
C GLN A 396 -11.84 8.09 15.11
N ASN A 397 -11.39 6.84 15.24
CA ASN A 397 -11.48 6.08 16.50
C ASN A 397 -10.15 5.98 17.28
N ALA A 398 -9.00 6.14 16.63
CA ALA A 398 -7.68 5.97 17.27
C ALA A 398 -7.32 7.13 18.24
N LEU A 399 -7.86 8.34 18.00
CA LEU A 399 -7.53 9.56 18.76
C LEU A 399 -8.04 9.57 20.20
N GLY A 400 -9.00 8.72 20.52
CA GLY A 400 -9.69 8.75 21.80
C GLY A 400 -9.54 7.52 22.67
N ASN A 401 -9.14 6.36 22.13
CA ASN A 401 -9.55 5.10 22.76
C ASN A 401 -8.47 4.35 23.52
N PHE A 402 -7.17 4.62 23.29
CA PHE A 402 -6.09 3.90 23.97
C PHE A 402 -5.36 4.79 25.00
N LEU A 403 -4.87 4.15 26.05
CA LEU A 403 -4.04 4.73 27.10
C LEU A 403 -2.72 3.96 27.19
N ASP A 404 -1.59 4.68 27.22
CA ASP A 404 -0.30 4.12 27.60
C ASP A 404 -0.28 3.90 29.13
N ILE A 405 -0.18 2.63 29.55
CA ILE A 405 -0.16 2.21 30.95
C ILE A 405 1.23 1.73 31.38
N THR A 406 2.27 2.00 30.59
CA THR A 406 3.63 1.52 30.87
C THR A 406 4.12 2.05 32.21
N SER A 407 4.01 3.36 32.45
CA SER A 407 4.42 3.98 33.71
C SER A 407 3.56 3.50 34.89
N PHE A 408 2.26 3.26 34.67
CA PHE A 408 1.33 2.75 35.69
C PHE A 408 1.71 1.34 36.18
N ILE A 409 2.01 0.41 35.26
CA ILE A 409 2.35 -0.99 35.61
C ILE A 409 3.84 -1.13 36.00
N PHE A 410 4.72 -0.42 35.31
CA PHE A 410 6.16 -0.68 35.36
C PHE A 410 6.99 0.37 36.09
N GLN A 411 6.45 1.57 36.34
CA GLN A 411 7.17 2.75 36.87
C GLN A 411 8.33 3.20 35.98
N GLN A 412 8.13 3.08 34.67
CA GLN A 412 9.06 3.55 33.63
C GLN A 412 8.28 3.97 32.38
N GLU A 413 8.87 4.84 31.58
CA GLU A 413 8.20 5.40 30.39
C GLU A 413 8.14 4.39 29.23
N SER A 414 9.17 3.58 29.06
CA SER A 414 9.23 2.54 28.01
C SER A 414 10.27 1.49 28.34
N PHE A 415 10.16 0.32 27.70
CA PHE A 415 11.23 -0.67 27.68
C PHE A 415 12.12 -0.46 26.47
N LEU A 416 13.44 -0.61 26.66
CA LEU A 416 14.43 -0.49 25.58
C LEU A 416 14.36 0.86 24.84
N GLY A 417 13.83 1.89 25.49
CA GLY A 417 13.61 3.24 24.94
C GLY A 417 12.44 3.36 23.97
N ARG A 418 11.61 2.32 23.80
CA ARG A 418 10.62 2.29 22.72
C ARG A 418 9.39 1.39 22.88
N ILE A 419 9.49 0.27 23.58
CA ILE A 419 8.34 -0.63 23.74
C ILE A 419 7.45 -0.11 24.87
N ILE A 420 6.16 0.02 24.58
CA ILE A 420 5.12 0.48 25.52
C ILE A 420 3.97 -0.53 25.58
N LEU A 421 3.22 -0.49 26.68
CA LEU A 421 2.02 -1.28 26.92
C LEU A 421 0.80 -0.36 26.95
N CYS A 422 -0.14 -0.63 26.05
CA CYS A 422 -1.36 0.17 25.90
C CYS A 422 -2.61 -0.67 26.15
N VAL A 423 -3.70 -0.01 26.51
CA VAL A 423 -5.01 -0.63 26.77
C VAL A 423 -6.11 0.32 26.30
N GLU A 424 -7.29 -0.20 25.96
CA GLU A 424 -8.45 0.66 25.71
C GLU A 424 -8.86 1.40 27.01
N LYS A 425 -9.35 2.64 26.91
CA LYS A 425 -9.71 3.46 28.08
C LYS A 425 -10.79 2.80 28.94
N GLU A 426 -11.74 2.12 28.30
CA GLU A 426 -12.80 1.38 28.98
C GLU A 426 -12.23 0.19 29.77
N ASP A 427 -11.29 -0.55 29.16
CA ASP A 427 -10.58 -1.65 29.82
C ASP A 427 -9.67 -1.16 30.97
N PHE A 428 -9.09 0.03 30.85
CA PHE A 428 -8.28 0.63 31.93
C PHE A 428 -9.09 0.86 33.20
N GLU A 429 -10.37 1.26 33.07
CA GLU A 429 -11.25 1.48 34.23
C GLU A 429 -11.47 0.19 35.05
N ILE A 430 -11.43 -0.96 34.39
CA ILE A 430 -11.46 -2.29 35.03
C ILE A 430 -10.09 -2.61 35.64
N LEU A 431 -9.02 -2.43 34.86
CA LEU A 431 -7.67 -2.84 35.23
C LEU A 431 -7.12 -2.07 36.46
N LYS A 432 -7.35 -0.76 36.53
CA LYS A 432 -6.71 0.12 37.52
C LYS A 432 -7.00 -0.23 38.98
N ASN A 433 -8.11 -0.94 39.23
CA ASN A 433 -8.52 -1.37 40.57
C ASN A 433 -8.14 -2.84 40.87
N HIS A 434 -7.60 -3.57 39.90
CA HIS A 434 -7.35 -5.01 40.00
C HIS A 434 -5.86 -5.29 40.30
N THR A 435 -5.45 -5.04 41.54
CA THR A 435 -4.03 -5.09 41.95
C THR A 435 -3.32 -6.41 41.66
N THR A 436 -3.96 -7.55 41.92
CA THR A 436 -3.39 -8.88 41.62
C THR A 436 -3.12 -9.05 40.13
N LEU A 437 -4.07 -8.65 39.27
CA LEU A 437 -3.92 -8.76 37.82
C LEU A 437 -2.82 -7.82 37.31
N CYS A 438 -2.70 -6.61 37.89
CA CYS A 438 -1.60 -5.71 37.57
C CYS A 438 -0.23 -6.34 37.92
N ALA A 439 -0.13 -7.06 39.03
CA ALA A 439 1.09 -7.77 39.40
C ALA A 439 1.40 -8.93 38.42
N GLU A 440 0.41 -9.73 38.04
CA GLU A 440 0.56 -10.80 37.05
C GLU A 440 1.02 -10.27 35.68
N ILE A 441 0.40 -9.19 35.20
CA ILE A 441 0.80 -8.50 33.97
C ILE A 441 2.26 -8.03 34.09
N ARG A 442 2.61 -7.40 35.21
CA ARG A 442 3.97 -6.92 35.46
C ARG A 442 4.98 -8.06 35.39
N GLU A 443 4.77 -9.13 36.13
CA GLU A 443 5.67 -10.28 36.17
C GLU A 443 5.82 -10.96 34.80
N TYR A 444 4.72 -11.10 34.05
CA TYR A 444 4.75 -11.69 32.72
C TYR A 444 5.61 -10.87 31.75
N PHE A 445 5.35 -9.57 31.63
CA PHE A 445 6.06 -8.73 30.66
C PHE A 445 7.53 -8.47 31.03
N LEU A 446 7.89 -8.51 32.32
CA LEU A 446 9.29 -8.49 32.76
C LEU A 446 10.08 -9.72 32.28
N ARG A 447 9.42 -10.87 32.06
CA ARG A 447 10.04 -12.05 31.43
C ARG A 447 9.94 -11.99 29.89
N PHE A 448 8.79 -11.57 29.38
CA PHE A 448 8.51 -11.57 27.95
C PHE A 448 9.41 -10.63 27.15
N ILE A 449 9.57 -9.38 27.60
CA ILE A 449 10.28 -8.35 26.84
C ILE A 449 11.77 -8.69 26.61
N PRO A 450 12.54 -9.15 27.62
CA PRO A 450 13.91 -9.63 27.39
C PRO A 450 13.98 -10.78 26.38
N ARG A 451 13.02 -11.73 26.43
CA ARG A 451 12.99 -12.86 25.50
C ARG A 451 12.64 -12.44 24.07
N LEU A 452 11.75 -11.45 23.91
CA LEU A 452 11.43 -10.82 22.64
C LEU A 452 12.67 -10.17 22.02
N GLU A 453 13.44 -9.42 22.81
CA GLU A 453 14.67 -8.77 22.34
C GLU A 453 15.76 -9.79 21.97
N GLN A 454 15.86 -10.89 22.71
CA GLN A 454 16.73 -12.01 22.34
C GLN A 454 16.32 -12.59 20.98
N GLN A 455 15.03 -12.85 20.76
CA GLN A 455 14.55 -13.35 19.47
C GLN A 455 14.86 -12.36 18.35
N ARG A 456 14.62 -11.07 18.55
CA ARG A 456 14.92 -10.03 17.55
C ARG A 456 16.40 -10.05 17.16
N LYS A 457 17.32 -10.17 18.11
CA LYS A 457 18.76 -10.29 17.84
C LYS A 457 19.08 -11.55 17.04
N LEU A 458 18.45 -12.68 17.35
CA LEU A 458 18.59 -13.92 16.57
C LEU A 458 18.12 -13.72 15.12
N GLU A 459 16.94 -13.14 14.90
CA GLU A 459 16.42 -12.88 13.55
C GLU A 459 17.25 -11.85 12.76
N VAL A 460 17.86 -10.87 13.43
CA VAL A 460 18.82 -9.95 12.79
C VAL A 460 20.08 -10.69 12.34
N SER A 461 20.56 -11.68 13.10
CA SER A 461 21.76 -12.44 12.74
C SER A 461 21.58 -13.32 11.48
N LYS A 462 20.34 -13.66 11.12
CA LYS A 462 20.00 -14.44 9.92
C LYS A 462 19.97 -13.60 8.63
N GLN A 463 20.07 -12.28 8.72
CA GLN A 463 19.79 -11.40 7.58
C GLN A 463 20.80 -11.58 6.44
N VAL A 464 20.25 -11.71 5.24
CA VAL A 464 20.99 -11.67 3.97
C VAL A 464 21.47 -10.24 3.72
N LYS A 465 22.71 -10.09 3.26
CA LYS A 465 23.32 -8.81 2.89
C LYS A 465 23.32 -8.61 1.38
N GLU A 466 23.52 -7.38 0.92
CA GLU A 466 23.70 -7.12 -0.52
C GLU A 466 24.85 -7.92 -1.12
N SER A 467 25.95 -8.15 -0.38
CA SER A 467 27.08 -8.98 -0.82
C SER A 467 26.66 -10.42 -1.13
N ASP A 468 25.74 -10.98 -0.36
CA ASP A 468 25.27 -12.36 -0.54
C ASP A 468 24.40 -12.46 -1.81
N ILE A 469 23.63 -11.40 -2.11
CA ILE A 469 22.82 -11.29 -3.33
C ILE A 469 23.71 -11.15 -4.57
N LEU A 470 24.79 -10.35 -4.49
CA LEU A 470 25.76 -10.23 -5.58
C LEU A 470 26.49 -11.56 -5.82
N ALA A 471 26.86 -12.28 -4.76
CA ALA A 471 27.44 -13.62 -4.86
C ALA A 471 26.44 -14.61 -5.50
N TYR A 472 25.16 -14.54 -5.11
CA TYR A 472 24.09 -15.32 -5.72
C TYR A 472 23.98 -15.05 -7.22
N PHE A 473 23.95 -13.79 -7.65
CA PHE A 473 23.90 -13.46 -9.08
C PHE A 473 25.12 -13.96 -9.84
N THR A 474 26.32 -13.88 -9.26
CA THR A 474 27.56 -14.41 -9.85
C THR A 474 27.44 -15.90 -10.16
N GLN A 475 26.79 -16.66 -9.27
CA GLN A 475 26.61 -18.12 -9.42
C GLN A 475 25.42 -18.50 -10.30
N HIS A 476 24.52 -17.56 -10.61
CA HIS A 476 23.25 -17.82 -11.29
C HIS A 476 23.06 -16.87 -12.50
N THR A 477 23.88 -17.05 -13.53
CA THR A 477 23.94 -16.19 -14.73
C THR A 477 22.58 -15.88 -15.36
N GLN A 478 21.71 -16.88 -15.53
CA GLN A 478 20.40 -16.67 -16.16
C GLN A 478 19.49 -15.78 -15.30
N ILE A 479 19.57 -15.90 -13.98
CA ILE A 479 18.81 -15.06 -13.05
C ILE A 479 19.37 -13.63 -13.07
N ALA A 480 20.69 -13.47 -13.12
CA ALA A 480 21.35 -12.16 -13.23
C ALA A 480 20.94 -11.42 -14.52
N LEU A 481 20.97 -12.09 -15.67
CA LEU A 481 20.54 -11.49 -16.94
C LEU A 481 19.05 -11.11 -16.93
N LYS A 482 18.19 -11.95 -16.34
CA LYS A 482 16.78 -11.61 -16.13
C LYS A 482 16.62 -10.38 -15.23
N ALA A 483 17.35 -10.32 -14.11
CA ALA A 483 17.34 -9.19 -13.19
C ALA A 483 17.76 -7.90 -13.91
N LYS A 484 18.83 -7.95 -14.72
CA LYS A 484 19.28 -6.81 -15.52
C LYS A 484 18.18 -6.29 -16.44
N ALA A 485 17.52 -7.18 -17.17
CA ALA A 485 16.43 -6.79 -18.08
C ALA A 485 15.23 -6.16 -17.35
N VAL A 486 14.93 -6.63 -16.13
CA VAL A 486 13.89 -6.04 -15.26
C VAL A 486 14.33 -4.66 -14.78
N PHE A 487 15.55 -4.53 -14.26
CA PHE A 487 16.07 -3.25 -13.74
C PHE A 487 16.22 -2.19 -14.82
N ASP A 488 16.67 -2.55 -16.02
CA ASP A 488 16.80 -1.62 -17.14
C ASP A 488 15.46 -0.97 -17.52
N LYS A 489 14.37 -1.75 -17.47
CA LYS A 489 13.01 -1.23 -17.69
C LYS A 489 12.55 -0.39 -16.51
N HIS A 490 12.69 -0.89 -15.29
CA HIS A 490 12.29 -0.23 -14.05
C HIS A 490 12.90 1.16 -13.89
N LEU A 491 14.19 1.30 -14.17
CA LEU A 491 14.98 2.51 -13.92
C LEU A 491 15.01 3.50 -15.07
N SER A 492 14.42 3.19 -16.23
CA SER A 492 14.57 4.05 -17.42
C SER A 492 14.04 5.49 -17.22
N PHE A 493 12.93 5.67 -16.50
CA PHE A 493 12.45 7.00 -16.11
C PHE A 493 13.42 7.70 -15.15
N LEU A 494 13.86 7.00 -14.10
CA LEU A 494 14.81 7.60 -13.14
C LEU A 494 16.09 8.04 -13.83
N ARG A 495 16.60 7.23 -14.76
CA ARG A 495 17.79 7.53 -15.55
C ARG A 495 17.65 8.81 -16.38
N SER A 496 16.44 9.14 -16.85
CA SER A 496 16.21 10.37 -17.62
C SER A 496 16.07 11.63 -16.77
N VAL A 497 15.75 11.52 -15.47
CA VAL A 497 15.47 12.69 -14.61
C VAL A 497 16.48 12.88 -13.47
N ARG A 498 17.06 11.80 -12.94
CA ARG A 498 18.03 11.77 -11.83
C ARG A 498 19.05 10.63 -12.01
N PRO A 499 19.88 10.66 -13.07
CA PRO A 499 20.94 9.67 -13.26
C PRO A 499 21.95 9.66 -12.10
N ASP A 500 22.14 10.80 -11.44
CA ASP A 500 23.02 10.97 -10.28
C ASP A 500 22.66 10.03 -9.12
N ILE A 501 21.36 9.75 -8.90
CA ILE A 501 20.92 8.78 -7.89
C ILE A 501 21.43 7.38 -8.26
N ILE A 502 21.26 6.96 -9.53
CA ILE A 502 21.66 5.63 -10.00
C ILE A 502 23.18 5.46 -9.91
N GLU A 503 23.93 6.49 -10.26
CA GLU A 503 25.40 6.50 -10.19
C GLU A 503 25.91 6.35 -8.74
N SER A 504 25.14 6.83 -7.75
CA SER A 504 25.49 6.72 -6.33
C SER A 504 25.32 5.31 -5.74
N TRP A 505 24.58 4.42 -6.41
CA TRP A 505 24.19 3.10 -5.91
C TRP A 505 25.28 2.05 -6.05
N GLN A 506 26.14 1.94 -5.04
CA GLN A 506 27.33 1.08 -5.05
C GLN A 506 27.04 -0.39 -5.37
N TYR A 507 25.95 -0.96 -4.84
CA TYR A 507 25.62 -2.37 -5.07
C TYR A 507 25.07 -2.60 -6.47
N TYR A 508 24.24 -1.69 -6.97
CA TYR A 508 23.80 -1.72 -8.36
C TYR A 508 24.98 -1.58 -9.34
N GLN A 509 25.96 -0.71 -9.06
CA GLN A 509 27.17 -0.60 -9.88
C GLN A 509 28.00 -1.90 -9.87
N ALA A 510 28.11 -2.58 -8.72
CA ALA A 510 28.77 -3.88 -8.63
C ALA A 510 28.01 -4.95 -9.44
N PHE A 511 26.67 -4.95 -9.37
CA PHE A 511 25.83 -5.85 -10.16
C PHE A 511 25.99 -5.64 -11.68
N LEU A 512 26.11 -4.39 -12.14
CA LEU A 512 26.34 -4.08 -13.55
C LEU A 512 27.66 -4.69 -14.05
N LYS A 513 28.74 -4.62 -13.26
CA LYS A 513 30.03 -5.24 -13.59
C LYS A 513 29.92 -6.76 -13.74
N ILE A 514 29.23 -7.42 -12.81
CA ILE A 514 28.94 -8.86 -12.90
C ILE A 514 28.24 -9.20 -14.23
N CYS A 515 27.26 -8.39 -14.64
CA CYS A 515 26.54 -8.60 -15.89
C CYS A 515 27.40 -8.37 -17.14
N GLU A 516 28.34 -7.41 -17.10
CA GLU A 516 29.29 -7.13 -18.17
C GLU A 516 30.24 -8.31 -18.37
N GLU A 517 30.86 -8.80 -17.29
CA GLU A 517 31.77 -9.95 -17.30
C GLU A 517 31.09 -11.19 -17.89
N MET A 518 29.87 -11.51 -17.45
CA MET A 518 29.08 -12.63 -17.98
C MET A 518 28.74 -12.49 -19.47
N SER A 519 28.50 -11.27 -19.94
CA SER A 519 28.15 -11.01 -21.34
C SER A 519 29.36 -11.24 -22.26
N ASP A 520 30.57 -10.98 -21.78
CA ASP A 520 31.80 -11.15 -22.54
C ASP A 520 32.29 -12.61 -22.55
N GLU A 521 32.08 -13.36 -21.46
CA GLU A 521 32.33 -14.80 -21.43
C GLU A 521 31.44 -15.57 -22.40
N ASN A 522 30.13 -15.27 -22.44
CA ASN A 522 29.19 -15.89 -23.37
C ASN A 522 29.57 -15.65 -24.85
N LYS A 523 30.15 -14.48 -25.18
CA LYS A 523 30.64 -14.20 -26.54
C LYS A 523 31.88 -15.01 -26.90
N LYS A 524 32.78 -15.27 -25.93
CA LYS A 524 33.99 -16.09 -26.13
C LYS A 524 33.65 -17.57 -26.30
N GLU A 525 32.70 -18.10 -25.54
CA GLU A 525 32.27 -19.51 -25.69
C GLU A 525 31.59 -19.77 -27.04
N GLN A 526 30.76 -18.83 -27.53
CA GLN A 526 30.09 -18.95 -28.83
C GLN A 526 31.03 -18.80 -30.04
N THR A 527 32.19 -18.20 -29.86
CA THR A 527 33.22 -18.10 -30.91
C THR A 527 34.08 -19.37 -30.97
N HIS A 528 34.33 -20.04 -29.84
CA HIS A 528 35.04 -21.32 -29.80
C HIS A 528 34.21 -22.57 -30.15
N THR A 529 32.88 -22.50 -30.18
CA THR A 529 32.02 -23.60 -30.67
C THR A 529 31.73 -23.54 -32.18
N LYS A 530 32.24 -22.54 -32.88
CA LYS A 530 32.07 -22.35 -34.34
C LYS A 530 33.35 -22.59 -35.15
N GLU A 531 34.43 -23.00 -34.47
CA GLU A 531 35.65 -23.57 -35.07
C GLU A 531 35.65 -25.08 -34.85
#